data_AF-A0A1H6FE55-F1
#
_entry.id   AF-A0A1H6FE55-F1
#
_cell.length_a   1.000
_cell.length_b   1.000
_cell.length_c   1.000
_cell.angle_alpha   90.00
_cell.angle_beta   90.00
_cell.angle_gamma   90.00
#
_symmetry.space_group_name_H-M   'P 1'
#
loop_
_entity.id
_entity.type
_entity.pdbx_description
1 polymer ?
#
loop_
_entity_poly.entity_id
_entity_poly.type
_entity_poly.pdbx_seq_one_letter_code
_entity_poly.pdbx_strand_id
1 'polypeptide(L)'
;MQLVRKWLECAKYKYGSNTIADFDFDEIEVENDFIRHLSNAIESLINYKSREKKSIPGWSFGYICGHVQGALNVTWSNLYLLEPSKEFENLMKLKTVIELLRIDNDFSQKIEIIYSYFITHRNRGVIAKEALPDNVISLIETGKLKNINKGITRKEFDEYFENLFMTNYMSLLQSYDYMCCPDLTEYLDENEMINLVGKVHFS
;
A
#
# COMPACT_ATOMS: atom_id res chain seq x y z
N MET A 1 18.65 -16.04 6.99
CA MET A 1 17.70 -17.18 6.89
C MET A 1 16.80 -17.39 8.13
N GLN A 2 17.32 -17.43 9.37
CA GLN A 2 16.46 -17.64 10.56
C GLN A 2 15.44 -16.50 10.79
N LEU A 3 15.82 -15.25 10.47
CA LEU A 3 14.99 -14.07 10.65
C LEU A 3 13.66 -14.15 9.89
N VAL A 4 13.70 -14.42 8.58
CA VAL A 4 12.50 -14.54 7.74
C VAL A 4 11.64 -15.74 8.12
N ARG A 5 12.25 -16.85 8.58
CA ARG A 5 11.51 -18.02 9.07
C ARG A 5 10.71 -17.69 10.33
N LYS A 6 11.29 -16.99 11.30
CA LYS A 6 10.56 -16.54 12.50
C LYS A 6 9.46 -15.53 12.14
N TRP A 7 9.73 -14.61 11.21
CA TRP A 7 8.71 -13.70 10.70
C TRP A 7 7.52 -14.47 10.12
N LEU A 8 7.80 -15.47 9.28
CA LEU A 8 6.78 -16.31 8.65
C LEU A 8 5.96 -17.09 9.67
N GLU A 9 6.61 -17.72 10.65
CA GLU A 9 5.91 -18.43 11.73
C GLU A 9 4.96 -17.51 12.49
N CYS A 10 5.41 -16.30 12.80
CA CYS A 10 4.58 -15.28 13.43
C CYS A 10 3.40 -14.86 12.52
N ALA A 11 3.66 -14.62 11.25
CA ALA A 11 2.63 -14.23 10.28
C ALA A 11 1.59 -15.34 10.10
N LYS A 12 2.00 -16.61 9.98
CA LYS A 12 1.10 -17.77 9.87
C LYS A 12 0.22 -17.92 11.11
N TYR A 13 0.82 -17.72 12.29
CA TYR A 13 0.07 -17.74 13.55
C TYR A 13 -0.98 -16.62 13.62
N LYS A 14 -0.62 -15.40 13.17
CA LYS A 14 -1.48 -14.23 13.27
C LYS A 14 -2.59 -14.19 12.21
N TYR A 15 -2.26 -14.48 10.96
CA TYR A 15 -3.14 -14.30 9.79
C TYR A 15 -3.72 -15.60 9.23
N GLY A 16 -3.26 -16.75 9.75
CA GLY A 16 -3.67 -18.07 9.32
C GLY A 16 -2.83 -18.60 8.15
N SER A 17 -2.47 -19.89 8.22
CA SER A 17 -1.61 -20.54 7.22
C SER A 17 -2.17 -20.53 5.81
N ASN A 18 -3.50 -20.45 5.64
CA ASN A 18 -4.15 -20.43 4.33
C ASN A 18 -4.10 -19.04 3.65
N THR A 19 -3.81 -18.00 4.43
CA THR A 19 -3.70 -16.60 3.95
C THR A 19 -2.32 -16.31 3.37
N ILE A 20 -1.32 -17.10 3.77
CA ILE A 20 0.05 -16.98 3.32
C ILE A 20 0.24 -18.00 2.20
N ALA A 21 0.43 -17.51 0.97
CA ALA A 21 0.70 -18.36 -0.18
C ALA A 21 1.85 -19.32 0.11
N ASP A 22 1.89 -20.47 -0.60
CA ASP A 22 2.98 -21.44 -0.49
C ASP A 22 4.32 -20.70 -0.58
N PHE A 23 5.01 -20.67 0.56
CA PHE A 23 6.09 -19.74 0.83
C PHE A 23 7.39 -20.29 0.25
N ASP A 24 7.66 -19.95 -1.00
CA ASP A 24 8.97 -20.11 -1.63
C ASP A 24 9.61 -18.72 -1.67
N PHE A 25 10.53 -18.45 -0.76
CA PHE A 25 11.25 -17.18 -0.71
C PHE A 25 12.64 -17.39 -1.28
N ASP A 26 13.07 -16.46 -2.13
CA ASP A 26 14.45 -16.44 -2.58
C ASP A 26 15.33 -15.94 -1.41
N GLU A 27 16.24 -16.79 -0.95
CA GLU A 27 17.18 -16.45 0.12
C GLU A 27 18.04 -15.23 -0.23
N ILE A 28 18.38 -15.07 -1.51
CA ILE A 28 19.17 -13.94 -2.02
C ILE A 28 18.36 -12.65 -1.92
N GLU A 29 17.07 -12.67 -2.26
CA GLU A 29 16.21 -11.49 -2.14
C GLU A 29 16.03 -11.06 -0.68
N VAL A 30 15.82 -12.02 0.23
CA VAL A 30 15.70 -11.74 1.67
C VAL A 30 16.98 -11.14 2.24
N GLU A 31 18.15 -11.63 1.81
CA GLU A 31 19.43 -11.07 2.22
C GLU A 31 19.62 -9.66 1.65
N ASN A 32 19.28 -9.43 0.38
CA ASN A 32 19.35 -8.13 -0.25
C ASN A 32 18.43 -7.11 0.43
N ASP A 33 17.22 -7.51 0.84
CA ASP A 33 16.31 -6.67 1.61
C ASP A 33 16.93 -6.23 2.94
N PHE A 34 17.55 -7.17 3.67
CA PHE A 34 18.23 -6.89 4.92
C PHE A 34 19.40 -5.92 4.72
N ILE A 35 20.29 -6.20 3.76
CA ILE A 35 21.46 -5.37 3.47
C ILE A 35 21.02 -3.94 3.07
N ARG A 36 20.01 -3.84 2.19
CA ARG A 36 19.48 -2.54 1.75
C ARG A 36 18.96 -1.73 2.93
N HIS A 37 18.12 -2.33 3.77
CA HIS A 37 17.52 -1.61 4.90
C HIS A 37 18.54 -1.30 6.00
N LEU A 38 19.53 -2.15 6.21
CA LEU A 38 20.66 -1.89 7.10
C LEU A 38 21.48 -0.70 6.59
N SER A 39 21.84 -0.68 5.30
CA SER A 39 22.55 0.43 4.68
C SER A 39 21.78 1.76 4.84
N ASN A 40 20.48 1.75 4.57
CA ASN A 40 19.62 2.92 4.72
C ASN A 40 19.54 3.41 6.17
N ALA A 41 19.45 2.49 7.14
CA ALA A 41 19.41 2.83 8.56
C ALA A 41 20.72 3.50 9.01
N ILE A 42 21.86 2.99 8.55
CA ILE A 42 23.19 3.54 8.82
C ILE A 42 23.32 4.94 8.22
N GLU A 43 22.97 5.10 6.94
CA GLU A 43 23.03 6.40 6.27
C GLU A 43 22.13 7.43 6.95
N SER A 44 20.91 7.04 7.31
CA SER A 44 19.96 7.88 8.03
C SER A 44 20.49 8.28 9.41
N LEU A 45 21.10 7.37 10.15
CA LEU A 45 21.72 7.66 11.45
C LEU A 45 22.86 8.68 11.31
N ILE A 46 23.76 8.48 10.35
CA ILE A 46 24.87 9.40 10.07
C ILE A 46 24.34 10.80 9.73
N ASN A 47 23.32 10.87 8.86
CA ASN A 47 22.68 12.12 8.46
C ASN A 47 21.95 12.81 9.61
N TYR A 48 21.34 12.05 10.52
CA TYR A 48 20.68 12.60 11.70
C TYR A 48 21.71 13.17 12.69
N LYS A 49 22.78 12.42 12.99
CA LYS A 49 23.85 12.85 13.90
C LYS A 49 24.58 14.10 13.39
N SER A 50 24.81 14.21 12.08
CA SER A 50 25.44 15.39 11.49
C SER A 50 24.60 16.67 11.63
N ARG A 51 23.27 16.53 11.68
CA ARG A 51 22.32 17.65 11.82
C ARG A 51 22.02 18.02 13.27
N GLU A 52 21.77 17.03 14.13
CA GLU A 52 21.24 17.28 15.49
C GLU A 52 22.30 17.35 16.59
N LYS A 53 23.55 16.89 16.34
CA LYS A 53 24.66 16.86 17.34
C LYS A 53 24.32 16.22 18.70
N LYS A 54 23.25 15.42 18.80
CA LYS A 54 22.85 14.75 20.04
C LYS A 54 23.49 13.36 20.15
N SER A 55 24.20 13.13 21.25
CA SER A 55 24.80 11.85 21.64
C SER A 55 24.05 11.24 22.81
N ILE A 56 23.06 10.37 22.54
CA ILE A 56 22.44 9.54 23.58
C ILE A 56 23.08 8.15 23.48
N PRO A 57 23.81 7.68 24.51
CA PRO A 57 24.42 6.36 24.51
C PRO A 57 23.39 5.25 24.28
N GLY A 58 23.73 4.25 23.45
CA GLY A 58 22.86 3.10 23.15
C GLY A 58 21.66 3.38 22.24
N TRP A 59 21.28 4.66 22.05
CA TRP A 59 20.18 5.03 21.16
C TRP A 59 20.46 4.67 19.70
N SER A 60 21.72 4.81 19.26
CA SER A 60 22.14 4.52 17.90
C SER A 60 21.91 3.06 17.51
N PHE A 61 22.22 2.12 18.41
CA PHE A 61 21.99 0.69 18.18
C PHE A 61 20.50 0.37 18.11
N GLY A 62 19.72 0.86 19.10
CA GLY A 62 18.26 0.71 19.10
C GLY A 62 17.59 1.35 17.89
N TYR A 63 18.11 2.49 17.42
CA TYR A 63 17.63 3.16 16.20
C TYR A 63 17.82 2.27 14.97
N ILE A 64 19.02 1.71 14.78
CA ILE A 64 19.28 0.82 13.63
C ILE A 64 18.40 -0.41 13.71
N CYS A 65 18.36 -1.09 14.86
CA CYS A 65 17.54 -2.28 15.04
C CYS A 65 16.07 -1.97 14.74
N GLY A 66 15.48 -0.94 15.36
CA GLY A 66 14.09 -0.56 15.14
C GLY A 66 13.78 -0.16 13.69
N HIS A 67 14.70 0.57 13.05
CA HIS A 67 14.54 0.99 11.66
C HIS A 67 14.52 -0.22 10.72
N VAL A 68 15.52 -1.09 10.82
CA VAL A 68 15.64 -2.29 9.96
C VAL A 68 14.48 -3.24 10.22
N GLN A 69 14.13 -3.47 11.48
CA GLN A 69 13.04 -4.36 11.87
C GLN A 69 11.70 -3.88 11.30
N GLY A 70 11.39 -2.59 11.44
CA GLY A 70 10.18 -1.99 10.88
C GLY A 70 10.14 -2.07 9.36
N ALA A 71 11.26 -1.74 8.70
CA ALA A 71 11.37 -1.77 7.24
C ALA A 71 11.20 -3.18 6.67
N LEU A 72 11.82 -4.19 7.29
CA LEU A 72 11.65 -5.59 6.90
C LEU A 72 10.23 -6.07 7.12
N ASN A 73 9.61 -5.74 8.25
CA ASN A 73 8.23 -6.12 8.51
C ASN A 73 7.28 -5.58 7.43
N VAL A 74 7.42 -4.31 7.07
CA VAL A 74 6.61 -3.69 6.00
C VAL A 74 6.90 -4.34 4.65
N THR A 75 8.17 -4.54 4.31
CA THR A 75 8.59 -5.13 3.02
C THR A 75 7.99 -6.52 2.85
N TRP A 76 8.15 -7.39 3.85
CA TRP A 76 7.69 -8.76 3.79
C TRP A 76 6.16 -8.87 3.94
N SER A 77 5.52 -8.04 4.76
CA SER A 77 4.05 -7.98 4.80
C SER A 77 3.47 -7.57 3.45
N ASN A 78 4.10 -6.62 2.75
CA ASN A 78 3.66 -6.23 1.43
C ASN A 78 3.81 -7.38 0.42
N LEU A 79 5.01 -7.96 0.33
CA LEU A 79 5.33 -9.00 -0.65
C LEU A 79 4.53 -10.29 -0.44
N TYR A 80 4.38 -10.73 0.81
CA TYR A 80 3.90 -12.08 1.10
C TYR A 80 2.47 -12.15 1.63
N LEU A 81 1.90 -11.03 2.09
CA LEU A 81 0.51 -10.97 2.57
C LEU A 81 -0.35 -10.11 1.67
N LEU A 82 0.09 -8.89 1.39
CA LEU A 82 -0.71 -7.89 0.71
C LEU A 82 -0.77 -8.15 -0.81
N GLU A 83 0.37 -8.21 -1.50
CA GLU A 83 0.42 -8.36 -2.96
C GLU A 83 -0.26 -9.64 -3.50
N PRO A 84 -0.14 -10.81 -2.84
CA PRO A 84 -0.83 -12.02 -3.28
C PRO A 84 -2.33 -12.04 -2.95
N SER A 85 -2.81 -11.08 -2.14
CA SER A 85 -4.22 -11.04 -1.71
C SER A 85 -5.16 -10.68 -2.86
N LYS A 86 -6.36 -11.25 -2.82
CA LYS A 86 -7.43 -10.93 -3.78
C LYS A 86 -7.88 -9.47 -3.65
N GLU A 87 -7.80 -8.93 -2.44
CA GLU A 87 -8.11 -7.55 -2.11
C GLU A 87 -7.15 -6.59 -2.82
N PHE A 88 -5.84 -6.90 -2.83
CA PHE A 88 -4.86 -6.13 -3.58
C PHE A 88 -5.07 -6.24 -5.09
N GLU A 89 -5.37 -7.44 -5.61
CA GLU A 89 -5.71 -7.63 -7.02
C GLU A 89 -6.89 -6.73 -7.43
N ASN A 90 -7.94 -6.69 -6.61
CA ASN A 90 -9.10 -5.82 -6.85
C ASN A 90 -8.74 -4.33 -6.78
N LEU A 91 -7.86 -3.94 -5.85
CA LEU A 91 -7.35 -2.58 -5.74
C LEU A 91 -6.58 -2.17 -7.00
N MET A 92 -5.75 -3.07 -7.55
CA MET A 92 -4.99 -2.83 -8.78
C MET A 92 -5.90 -2.76 -10.02
N LYS A 93 -6.99 -3.54 -10.06
CA LYS A 93 -8.05 -3.38 -11.07
C LYS A 93 -8.70 -2.01 -10.98
N LEU A 94 -9.04 -1.54 -9.78
CA LEU A 94 -9.58 -0.19 -9.57
C LEU A 94 -8.60 0.89 -10.05
N LYS A 95 -7.32 0.79 -9.66
CA LYS A 95 -6.27 1.71 -10.13
C LYS A 95 -6.19 1.75 -11.66
N THR A 96 -6.25 0.59 -12.30
CA THR A 96 -6.24 0.47 -13.76
C THR A 96 -7.42 1.20 -14.39
N VAL A 97 -8.63 1.03 -13.83
CA VAL A 97 -9.82 1.77 -14.29
C VAL A 97 -9.63 3.28 -14.14
N ILE A 98 -9.08 3.74 -13.01
CA ILE A 98 -8.81 5.17 -12.78
C ILE A 98 -7.83 5.74 -13.82
N GLU A 99 -6.74 5.03 -14.11
CA GLU A 99 -5.77 5.47 -15.12
C GLU A 99 -6.35 5.44 -16.54
N LEU A 100 -7.18 4.44 -16.88
CA LEU A 100 -7.89 4.40 -18.15
C LEU A 100 -8.83 5.60 -18.31
N LEU A 101 -9.55 5.98 -17.25
CA LEU A 101 -10.42 7.16 -17.23
C LEU A 101 -9.65 8.48 -17.36
N ARG A 102 -8.35 8.50 -17.04
CA ARG A 102 -7.47 9.67 -17.22
C ARG A 102 -6.92 9.78 -18.63
N ILE A 103 -6.69 8.65 -19.30
CA ILE A 103 -6.10 8.60 -20.65
C ILE A 103 -7.18 8.77 -21.73
N ASP A 104 -8.32 8.09 -21.59
CA ASP A 104 -9.39 8.11 -22.59
C ASP A 104 -10.54 9.04 -22.18
N ASN A 105 -10.50 10.27 -22.69
CA ASN A 105 -11.52 11.28 -22.41
C ASN A 105 -12.93 10.91 -22.90
N ASP A 106 -13.07 10.17 -24.00
CA ASP A 106 -14.38 9.78 -24.53
C ASP A 106 -15.02 8.70 -23.65
N PHE A 107 -14.23 7.69 -23.26
CA PHE A 107 -14.65 6.70 -22.29
C PHE A 107 -14.97 7.33 -20.94
N SER A 108 -14.13 8.26 -20.48
CA SER A 108 -14.33 9.00 -19.23
C SER A 108 -15.66 9.76 -19.19
N GLN A 109 -16.00 10.46 -20.28
CA GLN A 109 -17.27 11.18 -20.39
C GLN A 109 -18.48 10.24 -20.33
N LYS A 110 -18.39 9.06 -20.96
CA LYS A 110 -19.46 8.05 -20.88
C LYS A 110 -19.68 7.56 -19.46
N ILE A 111 -18.60 7.29 -18.72
CA ILE A 111 -18.67 6.85 -17.33
C ILE A 111 -19.16 7.99 -16.42
N GLU A 112 -18.78 9.24 -16.67
CA GLU A 112 -19.28 10.43 -15.96
C GLU A 112 -20.79 10.61 -16.13
N ILE A 113 -21.32 10.37 -17.33
CA ILE A 113 -22.77 10.39 -17.60
C ILE A 113 -23.49 9.32 -16.78
N ILE A 114 -22.97 8.09 -16.76
CA ILE A 114 -23.53 6.98 -15.98
C ILE A 114 -23.50 7.30 -14.48
N TYR A 115 -22.37 7.79 -13.97
CA TYR A 115 -22.20 8.20 -12.59
C TYR A 115 -23.20 9.30 -12.18
N SER A 116 -23.31 10.35 -12.99
CA SER A 116 -24.25 11.46 -12.80
C SER A 116 -25.70 10.98 -12.78
N TYR A 117 -26.03 10.04 -13.67
CA TYR A 117 -27.34 9.39 -13.68
C TYR A 117 -27.62 8.70 -12.34
N PHE A 118 -26.72 7.84 -11.87
CA PHE A 118 -26.93 7.12 -10.61
C PHE A 118 -26.99 8.05 -9.39
N ILE A 119 -26.16 9.10 -9.31
CA ILE A 119 -26.26 10.09 -8.22
C ILE A 119 -27.61 10.78 -8.22
N THR A 120 -28.04 11.26 -9.38
CA THR A 120 -29.30 12.01 -9.52
C THR A 120 -30.51 11.15 -9.19
N HIS A 121 -30.43 9.83 -9.42
CA HIS A 121 -31.53 8.88 -9.23
C HIS A 121 -31.41 8.05 -7.94
N ARG A 122 -30.34 8.22 -7.14
CA ARG A 122 -30.05 7.46 -5.91
C ARG A 122 -31.15 7.58 -4.82
N ASN A 123 -31.97 8.63 -4.87
CA ASN A 123 -33.08 8.86 -3.94
C ASN A 123 -34.42 8.26 -4.39
N ARG A 124 -34.50 7.62 -5.56
CA ARG A 124 -35.66 6.81 -5.93
C ARG A 124 -35.36 5.40 -5.46
N GLY A 125 -36.01 4.96 -4.37
CA GLY A 125 -35.91 3.59 -3.91
C GLY A 125 -36.06 2.63 -5.10
N VAL A 126 -35.17 1.65 -5.21
CA VAL A 126 -35.21 0.64 -6.27
C VAL A 126 -36.50 -0.16 -6.09
N ILE A 127 -37.59 0.32 -6.67
CA ILE A 127 -38.85 -0.38 -6.75
C ILE A 127 -38.78 -1.20 -8.04
N ALA A 128 -38.64 -2.51 -7.83
CA ALA A 128 -38.76 -3.59 -8.80
C ALA A 128 -37.61 -3.81 -9.80
N LYS A 129 -37.34 -5.10 -10.05
CA LYS A 129 -36.53 -5.59 -11.17
C LYS A 129 -37.11 -5.03 -12.47
N GLU A 130 -36.48 -4.01 -13.05
CA GLU A 130 -36.73 -3.67 -14.44
C GLU A 130 -36.04 -4.71 -15.32
N ALA A 131 -36.84 -5.49 -16.04
CA ALA A 131 -36.34 -6.18 -17.21
C ALA A 131 -35.81 -5.12 -18.18
N LEU A 132 -34.57 -5.28 -18.65
CA LEU A 132 -34.01 -4.42 -19.70
C LEU A 132 -35.01 -4.36 -20.87
N PRO A 133 -35.55 -3.18 -21.24
CA PRO A 133 -36.41 -3.06 -22.39
C PRO A 133 -35.63 -3.33 -23.67
N ASP A 134 -36.26 -3.90 -24.71
CA ASP A 134 -35.69 -4.20 -26.04
C ASP A 134 -35.15 -2.97 -26.80
N ASN A 135 -35.21 -1.80 -26.17
CA ASN A 135 -34.88 -0.47 -26.69
C ASN A 135 -33.79 0.20 -25.83
N VAL A 136 -32.72 -0.54 -25.50
CA VAL A 136 -31.46 0.04 -25.00
C VAL A 136 -30.97 1.07 -26.02
N ILE A 137 -31.09 2.35 -25.66
CA ILE A 137 -30.70 3.47 -26.53
C ILE A 137 -29.18 3.57 -26.56
N SER A 138 -28.61 3.55 -27.77
CA SER A 138 -27.20 3.80 -28.04
C SER A 138 -26.75 5.15 -27.46
N LEU A 139 -25.61 5.17 -26.78
CA LEU A 139 -24.94 6.35 -26.18
C LEU A 139 -24.57 7.46 -27.19
N ILE A 140 -24.96 7.34 -28.46
CA ILE A 140 -24.65 8.28 -29.53
C ILE A 140 -25.67 9.44 -29.62
N GLU A 141 -26.86 9.31 -29.02
CA GLU A 141 -27.95 10.29 -29.25
C GLU A 141 -28.11 11.39 -28.18
N THR A 142 -27.30 11.43 -27.12
CA THR A 142 -27.40 12.48 -26.08
C THR A 142 -26.62 13.75 -26.43
N GLY A 143 -26.88 14.33 -27.61
CA GLY A 143 -26.44 15.68 -28.00
C GLY A 143 -27.07 16.83 -27.21
N LYS A 144 -27.75 16.55 -26.08
CA LYS A 144 -28.46 17.55 -25.25
C LYS A 144 -28.32 17.30 -23.75
N LEU A 145 -27.09 17.17 -23.24
CA LEU A 145 -26.83 17.53 -21.84
C LEU A 145 -26.36 18.99 -21.81
N LYS A 146 -27.35 19.89 -21.66
CA LYS A 146 -27.14 21.33 -21.42
C LYS A 146 -26.35 21.52 -20.13
N ASN A 147 -25.22 22.26 -20.21
CA ASN A 147 -24.54 23.01 -19.16
C ASN A 147 -24.93 22.70 -17.70
N ILE A 148 -24.70 21.46 -17.26
CA ILE A 148 -24.30 21.22 -15.87
C ILE A 148 -22.82 21.61 -15.86
N ASN A 149 -22.38 22.38 -14.85
CA ASN A 149 -21.01 22.88 -14.73
C ASN A 149 -19.98 21.74 -14.90
N LYS A 150 -19.55 21.47 -16.13
CA LYS A 150 -18.67 20.33 -16.48
C LYS A 150 -17.41 20.29 -15.63
N GLY A 151 -16.89 21.46 -15.22
CA GLY A 151 -15.74 21.55 -14.32
C GLY A 151 -16.01 21.16 -12.86
N ILE A 152 -17.23 21.35 -12.35
CA ILE A 152 -17.61 20.94 -10.98
C ILE A 152 -17.87 19.44 -10.95
N THR A 153 -18.60 18.91 -11.93
CA THR A 153 -18.95 17.48 -12.04
C THR A 153 -17.71 16.61 -12.25
N ARG A 154 -16.75 17.08 -13.05
CA ARG A 154 -15.50 16.36 -13.27
C ARG A 154 -14.64 16.25 -12.01
N LYS A 155 -14.53 17.34 -11.25
CA LYS A 155 -13.75 17.35 -10.01
C LYS A 155 -14.34 16.40 -8.98
N GLU A 156 -15.66 16.41 -8.80
CA GLU A 156 -16.36 15.48 -7.90
C GLU A 156 -16.20 14.01 -8.34
N PHE A 157 -16.19 13.77 -9.65
CA PHE A 157 -15.93 12.46 -10.23
C PHE A 157 -14.51 11.96 -9.93
N ASP A 158 -13.49 12.77 -10.21
CA ASP A 158 -12.10 12.42 -9.95
C ASP A 158 -11.85 12.22 -8.44
N GLU A 159 -12.37 13.12 -7.60
CA GLU A 159 -12.31 13.00 -6.12
C GLU A 159 -12.98 11.73 -5.61
N TYR A 160 -14.11 11.32 -6.19
CA TYR A 160 -14.79 10.08 -5.78
C TYR A 160 -13.91 8.86 -6.00
N PHE A 161 -13.32 8.72 -7.19
CA PHE A 161 -12.47 7.57 -7.52
C PHE A 161 -11.16 7.55 -6.73
N GLU A 162 -10.55 8.72 -6.52
CA GLU A 162 -9.36 8.83 -5.66
C GLU A 162 -9.66 8.46 -4.21
N ASN A 163 -10.76 8.95 -3.65
CA ASN A 163 -11.18 8.60 -2.29
C ASN A 163 -11.52 7.11 -2.16
N LEU A 164 -12.18 6.53 -3.17
CA LEU A 164 -12.47 5.10 -3.23
C LEU A 164 -11.19 4.28 -3.24
N PHE A 165 -10.20 4.66 -4.06
CA PHE A 165 -8.91 3.99 -4.10
C PHE A 165 -8.18 4.10 -2.75
N MET A 166 -8.08 5.31 -2.19
CA MET A 166 -7.37 5.54 -0.94
C MET A 166 -8.03 4.83 0.25
N THR A 167 -9.36 4.80 0.31
CA THR A 167 -10.09 4.10 1.39
C THR A 167 -9.84 2.59 1.33
N ASN A 168 -9.91 1.99 0.14
CA ASN A 168 -9.62 0.57 -0.02
C ASN A 168 -8.15 0.24 0.28
N TYR A 169 -7.21 1.09 -0.16
CA TYR A 169 -5.79 0.92 0.13
C TYR A 169 -5.49 1.00 1.65
N MET A 170 -6.04 1.99 2.34
CA MET A 170 -5.84 2.14 3.79
C MET A 170 -6.45 0.98 4.58
N SER A 171 -7.64 0.53 4.20
CA SER A 171 -8.28 -0.65 4.83
C SER A 171 -7.42 -1.91 4.64
N LEU A 172 -6.79 -2.05 3.48
CA LEU A 172 -5.92 -3.19 3.20
C LEU A 172 -4.63 -3.13 4.03
N LEU A 173 -3.99 -1.96 4.14
CA LEU A 173 -2.81 -1.79 4.99
C LEU A 173 -3.10 -2.11 6.46
N GLN A 174 -4.27 -1.68 6.97
CA GLN A 174 -4.70 -1.97 8.34
C GLN A 174 -4.96 -3.46 8.58
N SER A 175 -5.20 -4.24 7.53
CA SER A 175 -5.41 -5.69 7.66
C SER A 175 -4.12 -6.44 8.02
N TYR A 176 -2.95 -5.83 7.77
CA TYR A 176 -1.63 -6.43 7.99
C TYR A 176 -0.72 -5.53 8.86
N ASP A 177 -1.27 -5.01 9.96
CA ASP A 177 -0.60 -4.04 10.86
C ASP A 177 0.30 -4.66 11.94
N TYR A 178 0.36 -5.99 12.03
CA TYR A 178 1.04 -6.66 13.12
C TYR A 178 2.55 -6.74 12.88
N MET A 179 3.31 -6.56 13.95
CA MET A 179 4.76 -6.66 13.92
C MET A 179 5.20 -8.12 14.03
N CYS A 180 5.43 -8.78 12.89
CA CYS A 180 5.89 -10.15 12.82
C CYS A 180 7.42 -10.28 12.85
N CYS A 181 8.15 -9.23 12.49
CA CYS A 181 9.61 -9.27 12.46
C CYS A 181 10.14 -9.37 13.90
N PRO A 182 10.96 -10.38 14.23
CA PRO A 182 11.48 -10.56 15.58
C PRO A 182 12.46 -9.45 15.94
N ASP A 183 12.73 -9.31 17.24
CA ASP A 183 13.67 -8.31 17.76
C ASP A 183 15.07 -8.53 17.18
N LEU A 184 15.59 -7.52 16.48
CA LEU A 184 16.91 -7.60 15.84
C LEU A 184 18.08 -7.52 16.84
N THR A 185 17.83 -7.09 18.07
CA THR A 185 18.86 -7.10 19.13
C THR A 185 19.31 -8.52 19.50
N GLU A 186 18.52 -9.55 19.16
CA GLU A 186 18.90 -10.96 19.31
C GLU A 186 19.84 -11.47 18.20
N TYR A 187 19.96 -10.74 17.09
CA TYR A 187 20.67 -11.18 15.87
C TYR A 187 21.85 -10.29 15.50
N LEU A 188 21.91 -9.07 16.03
CA LEU A 188 22.96 -8.11 15.78
C LEU A 188 23.79 -7.88 17.03
N ASP A 189 25.11 -7.90 16.88
CA ASP A 189 26.03 -7.51 17.94
C ASP A 189 26.28 -5.99 17.90
N GLU A 190 26.16 -5.34 19.06
CA GLU A 190 26.35 -3.89 19.16
C GLU A 190 27.78 -3.47 18.80
N ASN A 191 28.80 -4.26 19.15
CA ASN A 191 30.19 -3.92 18.83
C ASN A 191 30.48 -4.07 17.33
N GLU A 192 29.94 -5.08 16.67
CA GLU A 192 29.99 -5.23 15.22
C GLU A 192 29.35 -4.03 14.52
N MET A 193 28.18 -3.60 15.01
CA MET A 193 27.48 -2.43 14.47
C MET A 193 28.25 -1.13 14.69
N ILE A 194 28.87 -0.95 15.86
CA ILE A 194 29.77 0.17 16.14
C ILE A 194 30.95 0.18 15.16
N ASN A 195 31.53 -0.98 14.87
CA ASN A 195 32.66 -1.10 13.95
C ASN A 195 32.25 -0.80 12.51
N LEU A 196 31.05 -1.25 12.10
CA LEU A 196 30.52 -1.04 10.75
C LEU A 196 30.20 0.44 10.48
N VAL A 197 29.58 1.11 11.45
CA VAL A 197 29.13 2.50 11.29
C VAL A 197 30.21 3.51 11.68
N GLY A 198 31.15 3.10 12.53
CA GLY A 198 32.19 3.96 13.08
C GLY A 198 31.79 4.56 14.43
N LYS A 199 32.69 4.43 15.41
CA LYS A 199 32.48 4.91 16.80
C LYS A 199 31.99 6.35 16.90
N VAL A 200 32.45 7.23 16.01
CA VAL A 200 32.12 8.66 16.03
C VAL A 200 30.63 8.94 15.77
N HIS A 201 29.95 8.03 15.08
CA HIS A 201 28.53 8.14 14.75
C HIS A 201 27.63 7.40 15.76
N PHE A 202 28.20 6.48 16.54
CA PHE A 202 27.49 5.70 17.53
C PHE A 202 27.35 6.38 18.89
N SER A 203 28.33 7.21 19.28
CA SER A 203 28.31 8.02 20.50
C SER A 203 27.16 9.02 20.54
#